data_AF-A0A3C1DDH5-F1
#
_entry.id   AF-A0A3C1DDH5-F1
#
_cell.length_a   1.000
_cell.length_b   1.000
_cell.length_c   1.000
_cell.angle_alpha   90.00
_cell.angle_beta   90.00
_cell.angle_gamma   90.00
#
_symmetry.space_group_name_H-M   'P 1'
#
loop_
_entity.id
_entity.type
_entity.pdbx_description
1 polymer ?
#
loop_
_entity_poly.entity_id
_entity_poly.type
_entity_poly.pdbx_seq_one_letter_code
_entity_poly.pdbx_strand_id
1 'polypeptide(L)'
;MTVKIGDVATFANPKSNKKQARKILEEAAEVFGAWQQFDDYRLIAIDAAAVGECSPVDNVRVKNSKLNLINECADLITATSNLLAALYVDDMREAMKACEARNRERGRL
;
A
#
# COMPACT_ATOMS: atom_id res chain seq x y z
N MET A 1 -15.60 7.37 0.47
CA MET A 1 -15.03 6.39 -0.50
C MET A 1 -14.44 5.23 0.30
N THR A 2 -14.54 3.99 -0.17
CA THR A 2 -13.95 2.81 0.49
C THR A 2 -13.12 2.01 -0.51
N VAL A 3 -12.02 1.41 -0.06
CA VAL A 3 -11.23 0.44 -0.83
C VAL A 3 -11.64 -0.96 -0.41
N LYS A 4 -11.96 -1.82 -1.38
CA LYS A 4 -12.23 -3.25 -1.14
C LYS A 4 -10.91 -4.02 -1.28
N ILE A 5 -10.52 -4.74 -0.24
CA ILE A 5 -9.26 -5.52 -0.21
C ILE A 5 -9.51 -6.99 -0.60
N GLY A 6 -10.62 -7.58 -0.15
CA GLY A 6 -10.87 -9.03 -0.30
C GLY A 6 -10.14 -9.85 0.78
N ASP A 7 -9.99 -11.15 0.53
CA ASP A 7 -9.24 -12.05 1.41
C ASP A 7 -7.76 -12.05 1.02
N VAL A 8 -6.88 -12.06 2.03
CA VAL A 8 -5.42 -12.01 1.84
C VAL A 8 -4.83 -13.35 2.25
N ALA A 9 -4.23 -14.06 1.28
CA ALA A 9 -3.57 -15.32 1.56
C ALA A 9 -2.33 -15.11 2.44
N THR A 10 -2.20 -15.92 3.49
CA THR A 10 -1.04 -15.90 4.39
C THR A 10 -0.12 -17.09 4.14
N PHE A 11 1.10 -17.02 4.65
CA PHE A 11 2.03 -18.15 4.63
C PHE A 11 1.43 -19.37 5.34
N ALA A 12 1.85 -20.56 4.97
CA ALA A 12 1.36 -21.80 5.57
C ALA A 12 1.72 -21.94 7.06
N ASN A 13 2.80 -21.29 7.52
CA ASN A 13 3.25 -21.35 8.92
C ASN A 13 3.94 -20.03 9.33
N PRO A 14 3.18 -18.92 9.43
CA PRO A 14 3.75 -17.62 9.74
C PRO A 14 4.22 -17.58 11.19
N LYS A 15 5.23 -16.76 11.50
CA LYS A 15 5.86 -16.70 12.83
C LYS A 15 5.74 -15.30 13.40
N SER A 16 5.30 -15.18 14.65
CA SER A 16 5.18 -13.92 15.38
C SER A 16 6.53 -13.47 15.94
N ASN A 17 7.54 -13.38 15.08
CA ASN A 17 8.92 -13.07 15.46
C ASN A 17 9.37 -11.71 14.91
N LYS A 18 10.54 -11.27 15.35
CA LYS A 18 11.14 -10.00 14.92
C LYS A 18 11.29 -9.89 13.39
N LYS A 19 11.54 -10.99 12.68
CA LYS A 19 11.67 -10.96 11.21
C LYS A 19 10.34 -10.62 10.56
N GLN A 20 9.25 -11.23 11.00
CA GLN A 20 7.91 -10.93 10.48
C GLN A 20 7.48 -9.49 10.79
N ALA A 21 7.71 -9.03 12.02
CA ALA A 21 7.41 -7.66 12.41
C ALA A 21 8.24 -6.63 11.60
N ARG A 22 9.52 -6.93 11.34
CA ARG A 22 10.38 -6.09 10.51
C ARG A 22 9.92 -6.03 9.05
N LYS A 23 9.36 -7.11 8.50
CA LYS A 23 8.87 -7.10 7.12
C LYS A 23 7.82 -6.01 6.91
N ILE A 24 6.92 -5.77 7.87
CA ILE A 24 5.95 -4.66 7.79
C ILE A 24 6.64 -3.30 7.63
N LEU A 25 7.75 -3.07 8.32
CA LEU A 25 8.53 -1.83 8.18
C LEU A 25 9.24 -1.75 6.82
N GLU A 26 9.78 -2.88 6.34
CA GLU A 26 10.42 -2.97 5.02
C GLU A 26 9.41 -2.64 3.91
N GLU A 27 8.23 -3.28 3.91
CA GLU A 27 7.17 -3.00 2.93
C GLU A 27 6.66 -1.56 3.02
N ALA A 28 6.55 -0.99 4.23
CA ALA A 28 6.14 0.39 4.40
C ALA A 28 7.17 1.37 3.80
N ALA A 29 8.46 1.05 3.89
CA ALA A 29 9.50 1.82 3.23
C ALA A 29 9.46 1.65 1.70
N GLU A 30 9.14 0.45 1.21
CA GLU A 30 8.96 0.16 -0.22
C GLU A 30 7.76 0.93 -0.80
N VAL A 31 6.63 0.99 -0.10
CA VAL A 31 5.48 1.87 -0.43
C VAL A 31 5.91 3.32 -0.55
N PHE A 32 6.68 3.82 0.41
CA PHE A 32 7.14 5.20 0.38
C PHE A 32 8.06 5.47 -0.82
N GLY A 33 9.02 4.57 -1.08
CA GLY A 33 9.91 4.68 -2.24
C GLY A 33 9.16 4.63 -3.58
N ALA A 34 8.17 3.74 -3.70
CA ALA A 34 7.33 3.66 -4.90
C ALA A 34 6.47 4.92 -5.09
N TRP A 35 6.02 5.54 -3.99
CA TRP A 35 5.30 6.82 -4.06
C TRP A 35 6.21 7.95 -4.58
N GLN A 36 7.46 8.03 -4.10
CA GLN A 36 8.41 9.03 -4.59
C GLN A 36 8.62 8.89 -6.11
N GLN A 37 8.85 7.67 -6.59
CA GLN A 37 8.99 7.41 -8.02
C GLN A 37 7.72 7.75 -8.82
N PHE A 38 6.54 7.45 -8.26
CA PHE A 38 5.27 7.84 -8.88
C PHE A 38 5.13 9.37 -8.97
N ASP A 39 5.47 10.10 -7.90
CA ASP A 39 5.38 11.55 -7.86
C ASP A 39 6.36 12.20 -8.85
N ASP A 40 7.60 11.73 -8.91
CA ASP A 40 8.63 12.21 -9.84
C ASP A 40 8.17 12.06 -11.31
N TYR A 41 7.71 10.87 -11.71
CA TYR A 41 7.21 10.68 -13.09
C TYR A 41 5.95 11.48 -13.37
N ARG A 42 5.09 11.67 -12.38
CA ARG A 42 3.88 12.48 -12.52
C ARG A 42 4.24 13.95 -12.75
N LEU A 43 5.19 14.49 -12.01
CA LEU A 43 5.66 15.87 -12.17
C LEU A 43 6.32 16.08 -13.53
N ILE A 44 7.22 15.17 -13.93
CA ILE A 44 7.86 15.21 -15.26
C ILE A 44 6.81 15.22 -16.38
N ALA A 45 5.79 14.37 -16.28
CA ALA A 45 4.73 14.31 -17.30
C ALA A 45 3.88 15.59 -17.34
N ILE A 46 3.62 16.22 -16.19
CA ILE A 46 2.89 17.50 -16.10
C ILE A 46 3.72 18.62 -16.73
N ASP A 47 5.00 18.73 -16.39
CA ASP A 47 5.89 19.76 -16.91
C ASP A 47 6.06 19.63 -18.43
N ALA A 48 6.27 18.41 -18.93
CA ALA A 48 6.35 18.14 -20.36
C ALA A 48 5.05 18.48 -21.09
N ALA A 49 3.89 18.20 -20.49
CA ALA A 49 2.60 18.58 -21.05
C ALA A 49 2.39 20.10 -21.10
N ALA A 50 2.87 20.83 -20.10
CA ALA A 50 2.75 22.29 -20.03
C ALA A 50 3.52 23.01 -21.16
N VAL A 51 4.62 22.42 -21.64
CA VAL A 51 5.43 22.96 -22.74
C VAL A 51 5.16 22.29 -24.09
N GLY A 52 4.22 21.33 -24.16
CA GLY A 52 3.87 20.64 -25.40
C GLY A 52 4.87 19.55 -25.84
N GLU A 53 5.71 19.05 -24.93
CA GLU A 53 6.74 18.04 -25.19
C GLU A 53 6.40 16.65 -24.60
N CYS A 54 5.17 16.45 -24.11
CA CYS A 54 4.75 15.17 -23.52
C CYS A 54 4.88 14.01 -24.51
N SER A 55 5.70 13.02 -24.16
CA SER A 55 5.89 11.80 -24.95
C SER A 55 4.94 10.69 -24.49
N PRO A 56 4.51 9.76 -25.37
CA PRO A 56 3.84 8.54 -24.96
C PRO A 56 4.58 7.75 -23.86
N VAL A 57 5.91 7.87 -23.81
CA VAL A 57 6.75 7.22 -22.79
C VAL A 57 6.46 7.76 -21.38
N ASP A 58 6.16 9.05 -21.22
CA ASP A 58 5.91 9.67 -19.91
C ASP A 58 4.62 9.10 -19.30
N ASN A 59 3.58 8.96 -20.12
CA ASN A 59 2.32 8.34 -19.72
C ASN A 59 2.50 6.87 -19.28
N VAL A 60 3.34 6.13 -20.00
CA VAL A 60 3.66 4.74 -19.64
C VAL A 60 4.42 4.68 -18.31
N ARG A 61 5.38 5.57 -18.07
CA ARG A 61 6.12 5.64 -16.80
C ARG A 61 5.21 5.93 -15.63
N VAL A 62 4.34 6.94 -15.74
CA VAL A 62 3.35 7.28 -14.70
C VAL A 62 2.41 6.10 -14.42
N LYS A 63 1.94 5.42 -15.46
CA LYS A 63 1.08 4.24 -15.31
C LYS A 63 1.81 3.11 -14.57
N ASN A 64 3.05 2.82 -14.96
CA ASN A 64 3.82 1.72 -14.37
C ASN A 64 4.22 2.02 -12.92
N SER A 65 4.66 3.24 -12.59
CA SER A 65 4.98 3.60 -11.21
C SER A 65 3.75 3.60 -10.31
N LYS A 66 2.58 3.99 -10.84
CA LYS A 66 1.31 3.84 -10.11
C LYS A 66 0.99 2.38 -9.81
N LEU A 67 1.20 1.48 -10.77
CA LEU A 67 1.00 0.05 -10.57
C LEU A 67 1.97 -0.51 -9.53
N ASN A 68 3.25 -0.09 -9.58
CA ASN A 68 4.23 -0.48 -8.57
C ASN A 68 3.81 -0.02 -7.18
N LEU A 69 3.40 1.24 -7.00
CA LEU A 69 2.89 1.74 -5.73
C LEU A 69 1.70 0.92 -5.19
N ILE A 70 0.78 0.51 -6.08
CA ILE A 70 -0.34 -0.36 -5.69
C ILE A 70 0.16 -1.75 -5.25
N ASN A 71 1.15 -2.32 -5.93
CA ASN A 71 1.74 -3.61 -5.56
C ASN A 71 2.42 -3.54 -4.19
N GLU A 72 3.23 -2.51 -3.94
CA GLU A 72 3.87 -2.33 -2.62
C GLU A 72 2.82 -2.18 -1.50
N CYS A 73 1.67 -1.54 -1.79
CA CYS A 73 0.57 -1.47 -0.81
C CYS A 73 -0.05 -2.86 -0.54
N ALA A 74 -0.15 -3.70 -1.57
CA ALA A 74 -0.61 -5.08 -1.42
C ALA A 74 0.39 -5.94 -0.63
N ASP A 75 1.69 -5.74 -0.85
CA ASP A 75 2.74 -6.45 -0.11
C ASP A 75 2.77 -6.02 1.36
N LEU A 76 2.58 -4.74 1.67
CA LEU A 76 2.40 -4.26 3.04
C LEU A 76 1.17 -4.88 3.74
N ILE A 77 0.04 -4.97 3.04
CA ILE A 77 -1.17 -5.63 3.55
C ILE A 77 -0.89 -7.12 3.80
N THR A 78 -0.16 -7.78 2.90
CA THR A 78 0.21 -9.19 3.03
C THR A 78 1.17 -9.41 4.20
N ALA A 79 2.17 -8.57 4.40
CA ALA A 79 3.09 -8.64 5.54
C ALA A 79 2.36 -8.44 6.87
N THR A 80 1.39 -7.53 6.91
CA THR A 80 0.51 -7.32 8.07
C THR A 80 -0.37 -8.54 8.33
N SER A 81 -0.98 -9.10 7.29
CA SER A 81 -1.84 -10.29 7.39
C SER A 81 -1.07 -11.52 7.86
N ASN A 82 0.17 -11.69 7.41
CA ASN A 82 1.05 -12.75 7.89
C ASN A 82 1.36 -12.61 9.39
N LEU A 83 1.54 -11.40 9.91
CA LEU A 83 1.73 -11.21 11.35
C LEU A 83 0.45 -11.52 12.14
N LEU A 84 -0.72 -11.12 11.62
CA LEU A 84 -2.01 -11.42 12.23
C LEU A 84 -2.28 -12.92 12.29
N ALA A 85 -2.07 -13.64 11.19
CA ALA A 85 -2.20 -15.09 11.15
C ALA A 85 -1.23 -15.79 12.12
N ALA A 86 -0.01 -15.27 12.27
CA ALA A 86 0.94 -15.79 13.27
C ALA A 86 0.49 -15.58 14.72
N LEU A 87 -0.44 -14.66 14.97
CA LEU A 87 -1.08 -14.40 16.24
C LEU A 87 -2.45 -15.11 16.36
N TYR A 88 -2.76 -16.03 15.44
CA TYR A 88 -4.04 -16.73 15.35
C TYR A 88 -5.24 -15.80 15.15
N VAL A 89 -5.02 -14.68 14.45
CA VAL A 89 -6.09 -13.78 14.01
C VAL A 89 -6.35 -14.02 12.53
N ASP A 90 -7.54 -14.51 12.21
CA ASP A 90 -8.01 -14.81 10.84
C ASP A 90 -9.12 -13.86 10.37
N ASP A 91 -9.75 -13.09 11.28
CA ASP A 91 -10.79 -12.11 10.96
C ASP A 91 -10.53 -10.74 11.61
N MET A 92 -10.29 -9.73 10.77
CA MET A 92 -10.05 -8.35 11.18
C MET A 92 -11.29 -7.45 11.09
N ARG A 93 -12.46 -7.95 10.65
CA ARG A 93 -13.63 -7.12 10.34
C ARG A 93 -14.07 -6.26 11.53
N GLU A 94 -14.13 -6.84 12.73
CA GLU A 94 -14.50 -6.09 13.94
C GLU A 94 -13.44 -5.07 14.35
N ALA A 95 -12.15 -5.42 14.23
CA ALA A 95 -11.05 -4.48 14.50
C ALA A 95 -11.07 -3.27 13.54
N MET A 96 -11.43 -3.50 12.26
CA MET A 96 -11.57 -2.45 11.25
C MET A 96 -12.78 -1.55 11.50
N LYS A 97 -13.94 -2.12 11.87
CA LYS A 97 -15.12 -1.34 12.31
C LYS A 97 -14.80 -0.45 13.51
N ALA A 98 -14.11 -1.00 14.50
CA ALA A 98 -13.68 -0.23 15.66
C ALA A 98 -12.66 0.87 15.29
N CYS A 99 -11.78 0.61 14.32
CA CYS A 99 -10.86 1.62 13.79
C CYS A 99 -11.59 2.78 13.10
N GLU A 100 -12.60 2.46 12.29
CA GLU A 100 -13.46 3.45 11.65
C GLU A 100 -14.20 4.32 12.68
N ALA A 101 -14.82 3.71 13.68
CA ALA A 101 -15.51 4.43 14.75
C ALA A 101 -14.58 5.44 15.45
N ARG A 102 -13.38 5.01 15.84
CA ARG A 102 -12.37 5.90 16.43
C ARG A 102 -11.95 7.03 15.49
N ASN A 103 -11.90 6.81 14.18
CA ASN A 103 -11.55 7.86 13.23
C ASN A 103 -12.70 8.88 13.05
N ARG A 104 -13.96 8.45 13.13
CA ARG A 104 -15.13 9.35 13.15
C ARG A 104 -15.17 10.21 14.40
N GLU A 105 -14.94 9.61 15.58
CA GLU A 105 -14.83 10.34 16.85
C GLU A 105 -13.70 11.40 16.82
N ARG A 106 -12.63 11.14 16.06
CA ARG A 106 -11.51 12.06 15.85
C ARG A 106 -11.72 13.08 14.72
N GLY A 107 -12.87 13.07 14.03
CA GLY A 107 -13.17 13.97 12.91
C GLY A 107 -12.29 13.75 11.67
N ARG A 108 -11.76 12.53 11.47
CA ARG A 108 -10.91 12.18 10.32
C ARG A 108 -11.68 11.61 9.13
N LEU A 109 -12.97 11.28 9.33
CA LEU A 109 -13.89 10.64 8.39
C LEU A 109 -15.27 11.29 8.44
#